data_AF-X0SGY7-F1
#
_entry.id   AF-X0SGY7-F1
#
_cell.length_a   1.000
_cell.length_b   1.000
_cell.length_c   1.000
_cell.angle_alpha   90.00
_cell.angle_beta   90.00
_cell.angle_gamma   90.00
#
_symmetry.space_group_name_H-M   'P 1'
#
loop_
_entity.id
_entity.type
_entity.pdbx_description
1 polymer ?
#
loop_
_entity_poly.entity_id
_entity_poly.type
_entity_poly.pdbx_seq_one_letter_code
_entity_poly.pdbx_strand_id
1 'polypeptide(L)' 'MYKVFVRNWWKRNPTWPDGREPSPGRQHTLQKRIKTEEEARAICKRYNATHEPGFLSRKAEYTET' A
#
# COMPACT_ATOMS: atom_id res chain seq x y z
N MET A 1 15.50 7.96 -6.78
CA MET A 1 15.66 6.81 -5.84
C MET A 1 14.26 6.46 -5.35
N TYR A 2 13.99 5.24 -4.87
CA TYR A 2 12.63 4.81 -4.53
C TYR A 2 12.48 4.41 -3.06
N LYS A 3 11.27 4.59 -2.51
CA LYS A 3 10.82 3.99 -1.24
C LYS A 3 9.56 3.16 -1.46
N VAL A 4 9.47 2.03 -0.77
CA VAL A 4 8.26 1.19 -0.70
C VAL A 4 7.63 1.39 0.67
N PHE A 5 6.32 1.59 0.70
CA PHE A 5 5.53 1.74 1.91
C PHE A 5 4.23 0.95 1.80
N VAL A 6 3.58 0.71 2.92
CA VAL A 6 2.23 0.15 2.98
C VAL A 6 1.27 1.15 3.59
N ARG A 7 0.04 1.18 3.08
CA ARG A 7 -1.05 1.96 3.67
C ARG A 7 -2.39 1.25 3.46
N ASN A 8 -3.35 1.60 4.30
CA ASN A 8 -4.75 1.25 4.08
C ASN A 8 -5.36 2.25 3.09
N TRP A 9 -6.25 1.78 2.24
CA TRP A 9 -6.95 2.62 1.27
C TRP A 9 -8.35 3.03 1.72
N TRP A 10 -8.93 2.23 2.61
CA TRP A 10 -10.29 2.44 3.09
C TRP A 10 -10.32 2.65 4.59
N LYS A 11 -11.31 3.41 5.05
CA LYS A 11 -11.80 3.35 6.43
C LYS A 11 -13.19 2.72 6.42
N ARG A 12 -13.57 2.09 7.53
CA ARG A 12 -14.91 1.54 7.71
C ARG A 12 -15.90 2.68 7.84
N ASN A 13 -16.85 2.77 6.92
CA ASN A 13 -17.97 3.68 7.01
C ASN A 13 -19.25 2.97 6.52
N PRO A 14 -20.17 2.58 7.42
CA PRO A 14 -21.42 1.90 7.05
C PRO A 14 -22.34 2.69 6.12
N THR A 15 -22.20 4.01 6.02
CA THR A 15 -23.04 4.86 5.16
C THR A 15 -22.50 4.99 3.73
N TRP A 16 -21.29 4.49 3.48
CA TRP A 16 -20.69 4.44 2.15
C TRP A 16 -21.07 3.17 1.40
N PRO A 17 -21.11 3.20 0.05
CA PRO A 17 -21.22 1.98 -0.75
C PRO A 17 -20.18 0.94 -0.31
N ASP A 18 -20.62 -0.31 -0.13
CA ASP A 18 -19.83 -1.43 0.40
C ASP A 18 -19.22 -1.26 1.80
N GLY A 19 -19.65 -0.25 2.58
CA GLY A 19 -19.12 -0.01 3.92
C GLY A 19 -17.68 0.51 3.96
N ARG A 20 -17.11 0.91 2.80
CA ARG A 20 -15.70 1.28 2.61
C ARG A 20 -15.60 2.68 2.02
N GLU A 21 -15.12 3.64 2.81
CA GLU A 21 -14.88 5.00 2.36
C GLU A 21 -13.39 5.22 2.02
N PRO A 22 -13.05 5.81 0.86
CA PRO A 22 -11.70 6.21 0.49
C PRO A 22 -11.10 7.08 1.59
N SER A 23 -10.05 6.57 2.21
CA SER A 23 -9.33 7.29 3.25
C SER A 23 -7.91 6.75 3.26
N PRO A 24 -7.02 7.28 2.40
CA PRO A 24 -5.63 6.88 2.36
C PRO A 24 -5.00 7.04 3.74
N GLY A 25 -4.70 5.92 4.38
CA GLY A 25 -4.16 5.87 5.73
C GLY A 25 -2.68 6.27 5.79
N ARG A 26 -2.14 6.25 7.02
CA ARG A 26 -0.73 6.52 7.27
C ARG A 26 0.17 5.59 6.47
N GLN A 27 1.22 6.15 5.87
CA GLN A 27 2.27 5.38 5.21
C GLN A 27 3.19 4.73 6.26
N HIS A 28 3.33 3.42 6.20
CA HIS A 28 4.34 2.67 6.94
C HIS A 28 5.44 2.24 5.98
N THR A 29 6.65 2.74 6.17
CA THR A 29 7.75 2.39 5.26
C THR A 29 8.13 0.92 5.42
N LEU A 30 8.19 0.19 4.30
CA LEU A 30 8.74 -1.16 4.25
C LEU A 30 10.24 -1.13 3.94
N GLN A 31 10.63 -0.39 2.90
CA GLN A 31 12.01 -0.33 2.45
C GLN A 31 12.32 1.05 1.86
N LYS A 32 13.54 1.53 2.08
CA LYS A 32 14.04 2.82 1.58
C LYS A 32 15.27 2.58 0.72
N ARG A 33 15.66 3.62 -0.04
CA ARG A 33 16.92 3.67 -0.80
C ARG A 33 17.02 2.59 -1.90
N ILE A 34 15.88 2.27 -2.52
CA ILE A 34 15.83 1.34 -3.65
C ILE A 34 16.33 2.08 -4.89
N LYS A 35 17.23 1.44 -5.64
CA LYS A 35 17.94 2.13 -6.74
C LYS A 35 17.16 2.15 -8.03
N THR A 36 16.37 1.11 -8.30
CA THR A 36 15.63 0.96 -9.57
C THR A 36 14.13 0.84 -9.35
N GLU A 37 13.35 1.23 -10.34
CA GLU A 37 11.89 1.12 -10.28
C GLU A 37 11.46 -0.35 -10.31
N GLU A 38 12.15 -1.18 -11.10
CA GLU A 38 11.87 -2.60 -11.23
C GLU A 38 11.97 -3.32 -9.88
N GLU A 39 12.98 -2.98 -9.08
CA GLU A 39 13.17 -3.52 -7.74
C GLU A 39 12.02 -3.08 -6.82
N ALA A 40 11.64 -1.80 -6.85
CA ALA A 40 10.52 -1.27 -6.05
C ALA A 40 9.19 -1.95 -6.42
N ARG A 41 8.92 -2.10 -7.72
CA ARG A 41 7.74 -2.79 -8.25
C ARG A 41 7.72 -4.26 -7.86
N ALA A 42 8.87 -4.94 -7.92
CA ALA A 42 8.99 -6.35 -7.52
C ALA A 42 8.68 -6.53 -6.03
N ILE A 43 9.15 -5.61 -5.17
CA ILE A 43 8.84 -5.63 -3.73
C ILE A 43 7.33 -5.44 -3.50
N CYS A 44 6.70 -4.47 -4.17
CA CYS A 44 5.26 -4.25 -4.07
C CYS A 44 4.45 -5.47 -4.53
N LYS A 45 4.83 -6.07 -5.67
CA LYS A 45 4.17 -7.27 -6.21
C LYS A 45 4.28 -8.44 -5.24
N ARG A 46 5.48 -8.69 -4.70
CA ARG A 46 5.70 -9.76 -3.71
C ARG A 46 4.88 -9.52 -2.45
N TYR A 47 4.89 -8.32 -1.88
CA TYR A 47 4.13 -8.01 -0.69
C TYR A 47 2.62 -8.19 -0.90
N ASN A 48 2.07 -7.64 -1.98
CA ASN A 48 0.64 -7.72 -2.29
C ASN A 48 0.19 -9.14 -2.65
N ALA A 49 1.10 -10.01 -3.12
CA ALA A 49 0.80 -11.41 -3.38
C ALA A 49 0.80 -12.27 -2.11
N THR A 50 1.60 -11.91 -1.09
CA THR A 50 1.72 -12.68 0.16
C THR A 50 0.86 -12.13 1.30
N HIS A 51 0.30 -10.93 1.16
CA HIS A 51 -0.55 -10.30 2.16
C HIS A 51 -1.93 -10.07 1.56
N GLU A 52 -2.93 -10.83 2.02
CA GLU A 52 -4.30 -10.60 1.62
C GLU A 52 -4.77 -9.20 2.06
N PRO A 53 -5.18 -8.32 1.13
CA PRO A 53 -5.72 -7.03 1.47
C PRO A 53 -7.08 -7.25 2.12
N GLY A 54 -7.11 -7.28 3.46
CA GLY A 54 -8.35 -7.39 4.23
C GLY A 54 -9.32 -6.23 3.96
N PHE A 55 -10.36 -6.11 4.78
CA PHE A 55 -11.46 -5.14 4.55
C PHE A 55 -11.01 -3.70 4.22
N LEU A 56 -9.94 -3.21 4.85
CA LEU A 56 -9.39 -1.86 4.64
C LEU A 56 -8.36 -1.74 3.50
N SER A 57 -8.14 -2.83 2.76
CA SER A 57 -7.22 -2.96 1.64
C SER A 57 -5.82 -2.43 1.92
N ARG A 58 -5.14 -3.02 2.91
CA ARG A 58 -3.73 -2.72 3.16
C ARG A 58 -2.89 -3.21 1.98
N LYS A 59 -2.18 -2.31 1.30
CA LYS A 59 -1.36 -2.63 0.11
C LYS A 59 0.00 -1.96 0.18
N ALA A 60 0.99 -2.59 -0.46
CA ALA A 60 2.29 -2.00 -0.71
C ALA A 60 2.26 -1.17 -2.01
N GLU A 61 2.86 0.00 -1.92
CA GLU A 61 3.04 0.98 -2.99
C GLU A 61 4.46 1.54 -2.91
N TYR A 62 4.93 2.13 -4.01
CA TYR A 62 6.22 2.80 -4.06
C TYR A 62 6.06 4.24 -4.53
N THR A 63 7.06 5.06 -4.22
CA THR A 63 7.14 6.44 -4.70
C THR A 63 8.61 6.83 -4.83
N GLU A 64 8.87 7.80 -5.70
CA GLU A 64 10.18 8.40 -5.83
C GLU A 64 10.51 9.22 -4.56
N THR A 65 11.78 9.20 -4.18
CA THR A 65 12.35 9.94 -3.04
C THR A 65 13.42 10.90 -3.51
#